data_AF-A0A4Y2EF36-F1
#
_entry.id   AF-A0A4Y2EF36-F1
#
_cell.length_a   1.000
_cell.length_b   1.000
_cell.length_c   1.000
_cell.angle_alpha   90.00
_cell.angle_beta   90.00
_cell.angle_gamma   90.00
#
_symmetry.space_group_name_H-M   'P 1'
#
loop_
_entity.id
_entity.type
_entity.pdbx_description
1 polymer ?
#
loop_
_entity_poly.entity_id
_entity_poly.type
_entity_poly.pdbx_seq_one_letter_code
_entity_poly.pdbx_strand_id
1 'polypeptide(L)'
;MDKTGDGFNFLKTEFPRLSEAKIKEGIFVAAQIRQLFKDSTFMKHLNRKEKRAWLAFKNATQCNFMTTHEINWGKCIEVCSDGAKAMTGKVRGVVAQIKNVAKNCNSTHCILHRHALVTKRISATFKSVLDEAVKIINFIKIKPLQSHIFKAMCEDMGSLHTTLLLHTEVRWLSRGKMLVRIFELRMELMAYFIGHKFELSDRLNNMAWLSTLAYLADIFGKLNELCLALQGKQVNILQAKDKLVAFSRKIQYWISAVEQNNFECFQTPSDFLE
;
A
#
# COMPACT_ATOMS: atom_id res chain seq x y z
N MET A 1 -2.86 15.14 -16.52
CA MET A 1 -2.87 16.51 -17.08
C MET A 1 -3.09 16.42 -18.58
N ASP A 2 -3.70 17.43 -19.20
CA ASP A 2 -3.85 17.45 -20.65
C ASP A 2 -2.48 17.68 -21.32
N LYS A 3 -2.02 16.72 -22.14
CA LYS A 3 -0.68 16.79 -22.78
C LYS A 3 -0.57 17.89 -23.83
N THR A 4 -1.71 18.31 -24.39
CA THR A 4 -1.77 19.35 -25.41
C THR A 4 -2.07 20.73 -24.80
N GLY A 5 -2.37 20.79 -23.50
CA GLY A 5 -2.72 22.03 -22.82
C GLY A 5 -1.52 22.89 -22.43
N ASP A 6 -1.76 24.20 -22.32
CA ASP A 6 -0.76 25.20 -21.92
C ASP A 6 -0.08 24.87 -20.59
N GLY A 7 -0.80 24.30 -19.62
CA GLY A 7 -0.24 23.87 -18.34
C GLY A 7 0.86 22.81 -18.49
N PHE A 8 0.74 21.91 -19.46
CA PHE A 8 1.75 20.87 -19.73
C PHE A 8 2.98 21.44 -20.42
N ASN A 9 2.79 22.35 -21.36
CA ASN A 9 3.89 23.07 -22.02
C ASN A 9 4.65 23.95 -21.04
N PHE A 10 3.94 24.64 -20.15
CA PHE A 10 4.55 25.42 -19.07
C PHE A 10 5.46 24.55 -18.19
N LEU A 11 4.98 23.39 -17.72
CA LEU A 11 5.78 22.48 -16.88
C LEU A 11 6.99 21.88 -17.60
N LYS A 12 6.91 21.67 -18.92
CA LYS A 12 8.06 21.26 -19.74
C LYS A 12 9.15 22.33 -19.75
N THR A 13 8.74 23.59 -19.93
CA THR A 13 9.68 24.72 -19.96
C THR A 13 10.30 24.98 -18.60
N GLU A 14 9.51 24.94 -17.53
CA GLU A 14 10.00 25.15 -16.15
C GLU A 14 10.89 24.00 -15.65
N PHE A 15 10.62 22.76 -16.07
CA PHE A 15 11.35 21.58 -15.61
C PHE A 15 11.89 20.74 -16.79
N PRO A 16 12.86 21.26 -17.56
CA PRO A 16 13.36 20.59 -18.78
C PRO A 16 14.05 19.25 -18.50
N ARG A 17 14.46 19.01 -17.25
CA ARG A 17 15.06 17.74 -16.80
C ARG A 17 14.03 16.65 -16.49
N LEU A 18 12.73 16.96 -16.45
CA LEU A 18 11.68 15.97 -16.26
C LEU A 18 11.22 15.41 -17.60
N SER A 19 11.21 14.09 -17.72
CA SER A 19 10.58 13.41 -18.86
C SER A 19 9.09 13.73 -18.94
N GLU A 20 8.53 13.78 -20.15
CA GLU A 20 7.09 13.98 -20.35
C GLU A 20 6.21 13.00 -19.58
N ALA A 21 6.65 11.74 -19.45
CA ALA A 21 5.95 10.72 -18.68
C ALA A 21 5.80 11.13 -17.20
N LYS A 22 6.89 11.59 -16.57
CA LYS A 22 6.86 12.10 -15.19
C LYS A 22 5.93 13.32 -15.03
N ILE A 23 5.94 14.25 -15.98
CA ILE A 23 5.04 15.41 -15.96
C ILE A 23 3.58 14.96 -16.09
N LYS A 24 3.29 14.03 -17.01
CA LYS A 24 1.94 13.50 -17.25
C LYS A 24 1.36 12.82 -16.00
N GLU A 25 2.19 12.01 -15.34
CA GLU A 25 1.86 11.26 -14.13
C GLU A 25 1.93 12.11 -12.85
N GLY A 26 2.29 13.39 -12.94
CA GLY A 26 2.35 14.29 -11.78
C GLY A 26 3.49 13.96 -10.80
N ILE A 27 4.59 13.36 -11.28
CA ILE A 27 5.72 12.94 -10.46
C ILE A 27 6.70 14.10 -10.29
N PHE A 28 6.51 14.85 -9.20
CA PHE A 28 7.37 15.97 -8.81
C PHE A 28 8.00 15.74 -7.43
N VAL A 29 9.22 16.23 -7.25
CA VAL A 29 9.83 16.28 -5.91
C VAL A 29 9.37 17.52 -5.13
N ALA A 30 9.50 17.49 -3.81
CA ALA A 30 9.01 18.57 -2.95
C ALA A 30 9.58 19.97 -3.29
N ALA A 31 10.82 20.05 -3.79
CA ALA A 31 11.40 21.32 -4.22
C ALA A 31 10.67 21.94 -5.43
N GLN A 32 10.34 21.11 -6.43
CA GLN A 32 9.63 21.52 -7.65
C GLN A 32 8.20 21.97 -7.31
N ILE A 33 7.52 21.24 -6.43
CA ILE A 33 6.18 21.61 -5.95
C ILE A 33 6.20 22.98 -5.26
N ARG A 34 7.21 23.24 -4.41
CA ARG A 34 7.36 24.54 -3.74
C ARG A 34 7.64 25.68 -4.71
N GLN A 35 8.38 25.44 -5.80
CA GLN A 35 8.60 26.42 -6.87
C GLN A 35 7.25 26.79 -7.52
N LEU A 36 6.47 25.78 -7.92
CA LEU A 36 5.13 25.99 -8.49
C LEU A 36 4.15 26.68 -7.52
N PHE A 37 4.29 26.50 -6.21
CA PHE A 37 3.45 27.22 -5.24
C PHE A 37 3.74 28.72 -5.15
N LYS A 38 5.00 29.12 -5.38
CA LYS A 38 5.43 30.52 -5.39
C LYS A 38 5.14 31.21 -6.72
N ASP A 39 5.05 30.44 -7.79
CA ASP A 39 4.75 30.94 -9.12
C ASP A 39 3.27 31.33 -9.24
N SER A 40 3.00 32.63 -9.31
CA SER A 40 1.65 33.18 -9.50
C SER A 40 1.15 33.05 -10.94
N THR A 41 2.05 32.81 -11.90
CA THR A 41 1.75 32.67 -13.33
C THR A 41 1.33 31.26 -13.69
N PHE A 42 1.78 30.22 -12.97
CA PHE A 42 1.41 28.84 -13.23
C PHE A 42 -0.11 28.63 -13.30
N MET A 43 -0.86 29.26 -12.39
CA MET A 43 -2.32 29.21 -12.38
C MET A 43 -2.95 29.75 -13.67
N LYS A 44 -2.31 30.67 -14.39
CA LYS A 44 -2.84 31.23 -15.64
C LYS A 44 -2.85 30.19 -16.77
N HIS A 45 -1.88 29.28 -16.77
CA HIS A 45 -1.70 28.24 -17.79
C HIS A 45 -2.62 27.01 -17.61
N LEU A 46 -3.26 26.86 -16.44
CA LEU A 46 -4.12 25.71 -16.15
C LEU A 46 -5.54 25.88 -16.69
N ASN A 47 -6.12 24.80 -17.23
CA ASN A 47 -7.54 24.77 -17.60
C ASN A 47 -8.45 24.68 -16.35
N ARG A 48 -9.78 24.76 -16.52
CA ARG A 48 -10.74 24.77 -15.39
C ARG A 48 -10.69 23.53 -14.49
N LYS A 49 -10.46 22.34 -15.07
CA LYS A 49 -10.35 21.09 -14.28
C LYS A 49 -9.03 21.04 -13.52
N GLU A 50 -7.94 21.41 -14.19
CA GLU A 50 -6.59 21.46 -13.61
C GLU A 50 -6.49 22.51 -12.51
N LYS A 51 -7.07 23.70 -12.70
CA LYS A 51 -7.16 24.75 -11.67
C LYS A 51 -7.83 24.23 -10.40
N ARG A 52 -8.97 23.55 -10.52
CA ARG A 52 -9.66 22.95 -9.35
C ARG A 52 -8.79 21.92 -8.64
N ALA A 53 -8.20 21.00 -9.40
CA ALA A 53 -7.32 19.97 -8.84
C ALA A 53 -6.10 20.58 -8.15
N TRP A 54 -5.48 21.59 -8.78
CA TRP A 54 -4.34 22.31 -8.22
C TRP A 54 -4.71 23.11 -6.98
N LEU A 55 -5.85 23.80 -6.96
CA LEU A 55 -6.30 24.54 -5.78
C LEU A 55 -6.58 23.61 -4.60
N ALA A 56 -7.24 22.48 -4.86
CA ALA A 56 -7.46 21.44 -3.85
C ALA A 56 -6.12 20.90 -3.31
N PHE A 57 -5.17 20.62 -4.21
CA PHE A 57 -3.82 20.19 -3.83
C PHE A 57 -3.06 21.25 -3.04
N LYS A 58 -3.07 22.52 -3.48
CA LYS A 58 -2.43 23.65 -2.80
C LYS A 58 -3.02 23.89 -1.41
N ASN A 59 -4.34 23.84 -1.27
CA ASN A 59 -5.03 23.98 0.01
C ASN A 59 -4.70 22.81 0.96
N ALA A 60 -4.64 21.58 0.44
CA ALA A 60 -4.26 20.41 1.22
C ALA A 60 -2.79 20.45 1.67
N THR A 61 -1.89 20.94 0.82
CA THR A 61 -0.43 20.95 1.06
C THR A 61 0.07 22.16 1.83
N GLN A 62 -0.62 23.29 1.79
CA GLN A 62 -0.26 24.48 2.56
C GLN A 62 -0.88 24.49 3.96
N CYS A 63 -1.58 23.42 4.38
CA CYS A 63 -2.29 23.33 5.67
C CYS A 63 -3.27 24.50 5.92
N ASN A 64 -3.71 25.19 4.87
CA ASN A 64 -4.70 26.28 5.00
C ASN A 64 -6.13 25.76 5.12
N PHE A 65 -6.35 24.44 5.15
CA PHE A 65 -7.68 23.85 5.30
C PHE A 65 -8.48 24.50 6.44
N MET A 66 -7.86 24.65 7.62
CA MET A 66 -8.50 25.26 8.78
C MET A 66 -8.89 26.72 8.51
N THR A 67 -7.99 27.51 7.91
CA THR A 67 -8.26 28.90 7.54
C THR A 67 -9.31 29.02 6.44
N THR A 68 -9.27 28.16 5.42
CA THR A 68 -10.21 28.15 4.28
C THR A 68 -11.63 27.77 4.70
N HIS A 69 -11.79 26.95 5.74
CA HIS A 69 -13.09 26.54 6.26
C HIS A 69 -13.46 27.27 7.56
N GLU A 70 -12.73 28.33 7.91
CA GLU A 70 -12.97 29.15 9.10
C GLU A 70 -13.00 28.32 10.41
N ILE A 71 -12.26 27.21 10.44
CA ILE A 71 -12.13 26.34 11.61
C ILE A 71 -11.02 26.91 12.48
N ASN A 72 -11.39 27.37 13.68
CA ASN A 72 -10.43 27.86 14.66
C ASN A 72 -9.49 26.73 15.12
N TRP A 73 -8.18 26.97 15.06
CA TRP A 73 -7.16 26.04 15.55
C TRP A 73 -7.31 25.67 17.03
N GLY A 74 -7.90 26.53 17.85
CA GLY A 74 -8.24 26.22 19.25
C GLY A 74 -9.25 25.09 19.41
N LYS A 75 -10.01 24.74 18.35
CA LYS A 75 -10.91 23.58 18.33
C LYS A 75 -10.19 22.28 17.93
N CYS A 76 -8.90 22.34 17.55
CA CYS A 76 -8.10 21.16 17.22
C CYS A 76 -7.64 20.50 18.53
N ILE A 77 -8.36 19.47 18.96
CA ILE A 77 -8.06 18.75 20.22
C ILE A 77 -7.01 17.65 20.01
N GLU A 78 -6.95 17.05 18.82
CA GLU A 78 -6.04 15.94 18.56
C GLU A 78 -5.61 15.86 17.09
N VAL A 79 -4.34 15.51 16.86
CA VAL A 79 -3.79 15.16 15.56
C VAL A 79 -3.24 13.73 15.57
N CYS A 80 -3.69 12.92 14.61
CA CYS A 80 -3.21 11.55 14.43
C CYS A 80 -2.28 11.51 13.21
N SER A 81 -1.07 10.93 13.35
CA SER A 81 -0.09 10.85 12.26
C SER A 81 0.57 9.47 12.17
N ASP A 82 1.16 9.16 11.01
CA ASP A 82 1.85 7.89 10.75
C ASP A 82 3.23 7.77 11.40
N GLY A 83 3.63 8.73 12.23
CA GLY A 83 4.91 8.71 12.93
C GLY A 83 6.13 9.10 12.10
N ALA A 84 5.98 9.34 10.79
CA ALA A 84 7.11 9.70 9.92
C ALA A 84 7.83 10.95 10.43
N LYS A 85 9.16 11.04 10.24
CA LYS A 85 9.96 12.20 10.71
C LYS A 85 9.45 13.54 10.16
N ALA A 86 8.88 13.55 8.96
CA ALA A 86 8.24 14.73 8.37
C ALA A 86 6.97 15.16 9.12
N MET A 87 6.28 14.24 9.80
CA MET A 87 5.10 14.52 10.61
C MET A 87 5.48 14.83 12.05
N THR A 88 6.36 14.04 12.67
CA THR A 88 6.66 14.07 14.12
C THR A 88 7.93 14.84 14.48
N GLY A 89 8.66 15.37 13.50
CA GLY A 89 9.91 16.11 13.74
C GLY A 89 9.73 17.30 14.68
N LYS A 90 10.64 17.45 15.64
CA LYS A 90 10.53 18.45 16.73
C LYS A 90 10.39 19.90 16.25
N VAL A 91 11.04 20.25 15.14
CA VAL A 91 11.11 21.64 14.64
C VAL A 91 10.25 21.82 13.39
N ARG A 92 10.47 20.97 12.37
CA ARG A 92 9.82 21.07 11.06
C ARG A 92 8.70 20.04 10.84
N GLY A 93 8.36 19.25 11.85
CA GLY A 93 7.30 18.26 11.75
C GLY A 93 5.92 18.91 11.74
N VAL A 94 5.01 18.40 10.92
CA VAL A 94 3.62 18.89 10.84
C VAL A 94 2.94 18.93 12.22
N VAL A 95 3.12 17.89 13.04
CA VAL A 95 2.57 17.82 14.40
C VAL A 95 3.12 18.93 15.30
N ALA A 96 4.42 19.23 15.20
CA ALA A 96 5.03 20.32 15.98
C ALA A 96 4.46 21.68 15.56
N GLN A 97 4.27 21.90 14.25
CA GLN A 97 3.67 23.13 13.73
C GLN A 97 2.20 23.28 14.16
N ILE A 98 1.42 22.20 14.16
CA ILE A 98 0.03 22.20 14.65
C ILE A 98 -0.01 22.57 16.13
N LYS A 99 0.87 22.01 16.96
CA LYS A 99 0.92 22.32 18.40
C LYS A 99 1.31 23.78 18.69
N ASN A 100 2.07 24.43 17.82
CA ASN A 100 2.40 25.85 17.98
C ASN A 100 1.17 26.75 17.83
N VAL A 101 0.25 26.41 16.92
CA VAL A 101 -0.99 27.18 16.68
C VAL A 101 -2.19 26.68 17.51
N ALA A 102 -2.18 25.41 17.90
CA ALA A 102 -3.19 24.75 18.73
C ALA A 102 -2.52 24.17 19.98
N LYS A 103 -2.25 25.02 20.98
CA LYS A 103 -1.48 24.65 22.18
C LYS A 103 -2.04 23.48 22.97
N ASN A 104 -3.36 23.28 22.93
CA ASN A 104 -4.06 22.20 23.63
C ASN A 104 -4.22 20.94 22.77
N CYS A 105 -3.66 20.91 21.55
CA CYS A 105 -3.76 19.78 20.65
C CYS A 105 -2.85 18.63 21.10
N ASN A 106 -3.46 17.48 21.38
CA ASN A 106 -2.75 16.23 21.61
C ASN A 106 -2.28 15.61 20.29
N SER A 107 -1.29 14.73 20.37
CA SER A 107 -0.82 14.00 19.19
C SER A 107 -0.80 12.51 19.46
N THR A 108 -1.45 11.74 18.60
CA THR A 108 -1.45 10.28 18.68
C THR A 108 -0.86 9.67 17.42
N HIS A 109 -0.41 8.42 17.58
CA HIS A 109 0.15 7.65 16.50
C HIS A 109 -0.97 6.85 15.83
N CYS A 110 -1.00 6.85 14.49
CA CYS A 110 -1.99 6.14 13.71
C CYS A 110 -2.01 4.65 14.06
N ILE A 111 -3.20 4.16 14.44
CA ILE A 111 -3.42 2.77 14.83
C ILE A 111 -3.09 1.79 13.70
N LEU A 112 -3.41 2.17 12.46
CA LEU A 112 -3.11 1.38 11.26
C LEU A 112 -1.62 1.29 11.00
N HIS A 113 -0.88 2.37 11.25
CA HIS A 113 0.57 2.33 11.14
C HIS A 113 1.18 1.48 12.25
N ARG A 114 0.70 1.58 13.50
CA ARG A 114 1.16 0.68 14.59
C ARG A 114 0.90 -0.78 14.26
N HIS A 115 -0.29 -1.09 13.75
CA HIS A 115 -0.64 -2.43 13.28
C HIS A 115 0.33 -2.91 12.19
N ALA A 116 0.56 -2.08 11.16
CA ALA A 116 1.51 -2.40 10.08
C ALA A 116 2.96 -2.59 10.57
N LEU A 117 3.38 -1.92 11.65
CA LEU A 117 4.70 -2.15 12.26
C LEU A 117 4.77 -3.48 13.00
N VAL A 118 3.69 -3.87 13.70
CA VAL A 118 3.64 -5.16 14.40
C VAL A 118 3.66 -6.31 13.40
N THR A 119 2.93 -6.21 12.29
CA THR A 119 2.88 -7.27 11.27
C THR A 119 4.21 -7.44 10.50
N LYS A 120 5.09 -6.44 10.53
CA LYS A 120 6.46 -6.57 10.00
C LYS A 120 7.35 -7.47 10.85
N ARG A 121 7.01 -7.72 12.12
CA ARG A 121 7.72 -8.66 12.99
C ARG A 121 7.24 -10.08 12.69
N ILE A 122 7.87 -10.69 11.69
CA ILE A 122 7.58 -12.06 11.28
C ILE A 122 8.86 -12.90 11.44
N SER A 123 8.72 -14.21 11.68
CA SER A 123 9.88 -15.09 11.83
C SER A 123 10.71 -15.16 10.55
N ALA A 124 12.00 -15.51 10.68
CA ALA A 124 12.91 -15.61 9.54
C ALA A 124 12.38 -16.56 8.44
N THR A 125 11.80 -17.69 8.84
CA THR A 125 11.22 -18.69 7.93
C THR A 125 10.11 -18.09 7.07
N PHE A 126 9.11 -17.47 7.70
CA PHE A 126 8.01 -16.83 6.97
C PHE A 126 8.48 -15.64 6.12
N LYS A 127 9.45 -14.88 6.63
CA LYS A 127 10.04 -13.77 5.87
C LYS A 127 10.74 -14.27 4.61
N SER A 128 11.46 -15.39 4.68
CA SER A 128 12.12 -15.99 3.53
C SER A 128 11.13 -16.35 2.43
N VAL A 129 10.04 -17.06 2.78
CA VAL A 129 8.98 -17.45 1.83
C VAL A 129 8.33 -16.21 1.20
N LEU A 130 8.03 -15.19 2.01
CA LEU A 130 7.46 -13.93 1.53
C LEU A 130 8.39 -13.18 0.56
N ASP A 131 9.68 -13.11 0.86
CA ASP A 131 10.67 -12.43 0.02
C ASP A 131 10.92 -13.21 -1.28
N GLU A 132 10.96 -14.55 -1.24
CA GLU A 132 11.03 -15.42 -2.41
C GLU A 132 9.80 -15.27 -3.33
N ALA A 133 8.59 -15.23 -2.74
CA ALA A 133 7.34 -14.98 -3.47
C ALA A 133 7.36 -13.62 -4.21
N VAL A 134 7.86 -12.57 -3.55
CA VAL A 134 8.05 -11.25 -4.17
C VAL A 134 9.05 -11.32 -5.34
N LYS A 135 10.16 -12.06 -5.20
CA LYS A 135 11.14 -12.24 -6.27
C LYS A 135 10.54 -12.96 -7.49
N ILE A 136 9.73 -14.01 -7.28
CA ILE A 136 9.02 -14.72 -8.35
C ILE A 136 8.14 -13.76 -9.15
N ILE A 137 7.32 -12.95 -8.49
CA ILE A 137 6.47 -11.97 -9.18
C ILE A 137 7.30 -10.93 -9.90
N ASN A 138 8.32 -10.38 -9.25
CA ASN A 138 9.12 -9.33 -9.84
C ASN A 138 9.83 -9.81 -11.10
N PHE A 139 10.30 -11.06 -11.15
CA PHE A 139 10.90 -11.64 -12.35
C PHE A 139 9.98 -11.54 -13.58
N ILE A 140 8.69 -11.87 -13.41
CA ILE A 140 7.69 -11.82 -14.49
C ILE A 140 7.23 -10.38 -14.77
N LYS A 141 7.05 -9.58 -13.71
CA LYS A 141 6.45 -8.24 -13.80
C LYS A 141 7.42 -7.13 -14.21
N ILE A 142 8.73 -7.32 -14.05
CA ILE A 142 9.74 -6.32 -14.44
C ILE A 142 9.77 -6.12 -15.96
N LYS A 143 9.57 -7.20 -16.74
CA LYS A 143 9.63 -7.14 -18.21
C LYS A 143 8.21 -7.18 -18.78
N PRO A 144 7.77 -6.14 -19.54
CA PRO A 144 6.43 -6.12 -20.13
C PRO A 144 6.13 -7.36 -20.97
N LEU A 145 7.09 -7.80 -21.81
CA LEU A 145 6.94 -9.00 -22.62
C LEU A 145 6.66 -10.25 -21.77
N GLN A 146 7.37 -10.43 -20.66
CA GLN A 146 7.18 -11.60 -19.78
C GLN A 146 5.82 -11.56 -19.09
N SER A 147 5.36 -10.38 -18.70
CA SER A 147 4.00 -10.19 -18.18
C SER A 147 2.92 -10.52 -19.22
N HIS A 148 3.15 -10.17 -20.49
CA HIS A 148 2.22 -10.49 -21.58
C HIS A 148 2.20 -11.98 -21.90
N ILE A 149 3.36 -12.64 -21.95
CA ILE A 149 3.47 -14.09 -22.16
C ILE A 149 2.77 -14.85 -21.03
N PHE A 150 3.04 -14.49 -19.78
CA PHE A 150 2.39 -15.11 -18.63
C PHE A 150 0.87 -14.92 -18.67
N LYS A 151 0.41 -13.72 -19.04
CA LYS A 151 -1.03 -13.44 -19.18
C LYS A 151 -1.70 -14.33 -20.22
N ALA A 152 -1.10 -14.45 -21.40
CA ALA A 152 -1.63 -15.32 -22.47
C ALA A 152 -1.67 -16.78 -22.02
N MET A 153 -0.63 -17.25 -21.34
CA MET A 153 -0.60 -18.61 -20.77
C MET A 153 -1.72 -18.84 -19.75
N CYS A 154 -1.98 -17.91 -18.84
CA CYS A 154 -3.11 -18.03 -17.92
C CYS A 154 -4.47 -18.05 -18.65
N GLU A 155 -4.61 -17.29 -19.73
CA GLU A 155 -5.83 -17.29 -20.55
C GLU A 155 -6.04 -18.65 -21.23
N ASP A 156 -4.97 -19.22 -21.80
CA ASP A 156 -5.00 -20.53 -22.44
C ASP A 156 -5.26 -21.68 -21.46
N MET A 157 -4.75 -21.55 -20.22
CA MET A 157 -4.97 -22.53 -19.15
C MET A 157 -6.34 -22.36 -18.46
N GLY A 158 -7.15 -21.38 -18.86
CA GLY A 158 -8.49 -21.16 -18.31
C GLY A 158 -8.48 -20.63 -16.87
N SER A 159 -7.40 -19.99 -16.44
CA SER A 159 -7.24 -19.50 -15.07
C SER A 159 -8.27 -18.40 -14.76
N LEU A 160 -8.85 -18.43 -13.56
CA LEU A 160 -9.73 -17.35 -13.05
C LEU A 160 -9.02 -15.98 -13.05
N HIS A 161 -7.70 -16.01 -12.90
CA HIS A 161 -6.87 -14.83 -12.83
C HIS A 161 -5.75 -14.89 -13.85
N THR A 162 -5.57 -13.81 -14.60
CA THR A 162 -4.61 -13.79 -15.72
C THR A 162 -3.39 -12.91 -15.46
N THR A 163 -3.32 -12.28 -14.29
CA THR A 163 -2.22 -11.36 -13.96
C THR A 163 -1.77 -11.46 -12.51
N LEU A 164 -0.46 -11.39 -12.32
CA LEU A 164 0.17 -11.25 -11.01
C LEU A 164 0.10 -9.80 -10.51
N LEU A 165 -0.05 -9.66 -9.19
CA LEU A 165 -0.13 -8.38 -8.49
C LEU A 165 1.25 -7.94 -8.01
N LEU A 166 1.71 -6.78 -8.49
CA LEU A 166 2.93 -6.16 -7.97
C LEU A 166 2.71 -5.69 -6.53
N HIS A 167 3.68 -6.00 -5.67
CA HIS A 167 3.74 -5.45 -4.33
C HIS A 167 4.73 -4.28 -4.26
N THR A 168 4.34 -3.19 -3.58
CA THR A 168 5.26 -2.15 -3.12
C THR A 168 5.22 -2.11 -1.61
N GLU A 169 6.38 -2.01 -0.96
CA GLU A 169 6.53 -2.09 0.51
C GLU A 169 5.62 -1.12 1.28
N VAL A 170 5.23 -0.02 0.63
CA VAL A 170 4.43 1.08 1.17
C VAL A 170 2.97 0.67 1.46
N ARG A 171 2.43 -0.34 0.78
CA ARG A 171 1.04 -0.82 1.01
C ARG A 171 1.01 -2.27 1.44
N TRP A 172 1.17 -2.50 2.74
CA TRP A 172 1.10 -3.83 3.35
C TRP A 172 -0.21 -4.59 2.99
N LEU A 173 -1.34 -3.88 2.78
CA LEU A 173 -2.62 -4.44 2.30
C LEU A 173 -2.50 -5.23 0.99
N SER A 174 -1.50 -4.91 0.15
CA SER A 174 -1.29 -5.60 -1.12
C SER A 174 -0.51 -6.91 -1.00
N ARG A 175 0.16 -7.18 0.14
CA ARG A 175 0.93 -8.41 0.34
C ARG A 175 0.04 -9.65 0.38
N GLY A 176 -1.06 -9.60 1.13
CA GLY A 176 -2.00 -10.73 1.20
C GLY A 176 -2.58 -11.10 -0.15
N LYS A 177 -3.10 -10.12 -0.90
CA LYS A 177 -3.64 -10.35 -2.25
C LYS A 177 -2.60 -10.92 -3.22
N MET A 178 -1.37 -10.45 -3.09
CA MET A 178 -0.24 -10.93 -3.89
C MET A 178 0.05 -12.41 -3.62
N LEU A 179 0.09 -12.81 -2.34
CA LEU A 179 0.33 -14.20 -1.92
C LEU A 179 -0.79 -15.14 -2.39
N VAL A 180 -2.06 -14.73 -2.18
CA VAL A 180 -3.23 -15.47 -2.68
C VAL A 180 -3.10 -15.70 -4.19
N ARG A 181 -2.75 -14.64 -4.94
CA ARG A 181 -2.60 -14.73 -6.40
C ARG A 181 -1.50 -15.68 -6.87
N ILE A 182 -0.37 -15.75 -6.15
CA ILE A 182 0.69 -16.72 -6.46
C ILE A 182 0.18 -18.14 -6.22
N PHE A 183 -0.50 -18.35 -5.09
CA PHE A 183 -0.97 -19.67 -4.71
C PHE A 183 -2.04 -20.22 -5.68
N GLU A 184 -2.97 -19.36 -6.11
CA GLU A 184 -3.98 -19.67 -7.13
C GLU A 184 -3.35 -20.00 -8.48
N LEU A 185 -2.31 -19.25 -8.87
CA LEU A 185 -1.64 -19.40 -10.17
C LEU A 185 -0.41 -20.30 -10.15
N ARG A 186 -0.29 -21.18 -9.14
CA ARG A 186 0.92 -22.01 -8.96
C ARG A 186 1.16 -22.94 -10.14
N MET A 187 0.10 -23.48 -10.76
CA MET A 187 0.22 -24.42 -11.88
C MET A 187 0.71 -23.71 -13.15
N GLU A 188 0.19 -22.52 -13.40
CA GLU A 188 0.59 -21.63 -14.49
C GLU A 188 2.02 -21.14 -14.30
N LEU A 189 2.39 -20.79 -13.06
CA LEU A 189 3.77 -20.44 -12.72
C LEU A 189 4.71 -21.62 -12.95
N MET A 190 4.33 -22.83 -12.55
CA MET A 190 5.11 -24.04 -12.82
C MET A 190 5.29 -24.25 -14.32
N ALA A 191 4.22 -24.18 -15.11
CA ALA A 191 4.27 -24.32 -16.57
C ALA A 191 5.15 -23.24 -17.22
N TYR A 192 5.02 -21.98 -16.77
CA TYR A 192 5.79 -20.86 -17.26
C TYR A 192 7.30 -21.07 -17.07
N PHE A 193 7.71 -21.56 -15.92
CA PHE A 193 9.14 -21.77 -15.60
C PHE A 193 9.76 -23.00 -16.26
N ILE A 194 8.99 -23.89 -16.89
CA ILE A 194 9.55 -24.97 -17.75
C ILE A 194 10.38 -24.37 -18.89
N GLY A 195 9.88 -23.29 -19.51
CA GLY A 195 10.55 -22.59 -20.61
C GLY A 195 11.42 -21.40 -20.19
N HIS A 196 11.34 -20.98 -18.93
CA HIS A 196 11.99 -19.76 -18.44
C HIS A 196 12.81 -20.06 -17.18
N LYS A 197 14.11 -20.33 -17.33
CA LYS A 197 14.96 -20.63 -16.17
C LYS A 197 14.97 -19.49 -15.15
N PHE A 198 14.65 -19.81 -13.90
CA PHE A 198 14.68 -18.90 -12.78
C PHE A 198 15.06 -19.65 -11.51
N GLU A 199 15.96 -19.09 -10.69
CA GLU A 199 16.56 -19.77 -9.53
C GLU A 199 15.53 -20.30 -8.51
N LEU A 200 14.37 -19.65 -8.38
CA LEU A 200 13.34 -20.02 -7.40
C LEU A 200 12.21 -20.88 -8.00
N SER A 201 12.33 -21.36 -9.25
CA SER A 201 11.27 -22.17 -9.88
C SER A 201 10.95 -23.43 -9.06
N ASP A 202 11.96 -24.03 -8.42
CA ASP A 202 11.82 -25.26 -7.64
C ASP A 202 10.94 -25.09 -6.39
N ARG A 203 10.76 -23.84 -5.92
CA ARG A 203 9.87 -23.56 -4.78
C ARG A 203 8.43 -23.94 -5.05
N LEU A 204 8.00 -23.87 -6.29
CA LEU A 204 6.64 -24.23 -6.70
C LEU A 204 6.38 -25.74 -6.65
N ASN A 205 7.42 -26.56 -6.51
CA ASN A 205 7.33 -28.01 -6.28
C ASN A 205 7.57 -28.40 -4.81
N ASN A 206 7.93 -27.44 -3.95
CA ASN A 206 8.25 -27.70 -2.56
C ASN A 206 7.00 -27.58 -1.70
N MET A 207 6.50 -28.71 -1.21
CA MET A 207 5.29 -28.76 -0.38
C MET A 207 5.39 -27.91 0.88
N ALA A 208 6.52 -27.94 1.60
CA ALA A 208 6.69 -27.13 2.81
C ALA A 208 6.65 -25.62 2.49
N TRP A 209 7.22 -25.21 1.35
CA TRP A 209 7.15 -23.84 0.89
C TRP A 209 5.72 -23.43 0.51
N LEU A 210 5.00 -24.29 -0.24
CA LEU A 210 3.62 -24.05 -0.64
C LEU A 210 2.67 -23.99 0.57
N SER A 211 2.80 -24.88 1.55
CA SER A 211 2.02 -24.83 2.79
C SER A 211 2.29 -23.54 3.58
N THR A 212 3.56 -23.11 3.62
CA THR A 212 3.93 -21.84 4.25
C THR A 212 3.34 -20.65 3.49
N LEU A 213 3.37 -20.68 2.15
CA LEU A 213 2.78 -19.65 1.29
C LEU A 213 1.26 -19.57 1.50
N ALA A 214 0.57 -20.71 1.54
CA ALA A 214 -0.87 -20.82 1.79
C ALA A 214 -1.24 -20.19 3.15
N TYR A 215 -0.49 -20.53 4.20
CA TYR A 215 -0.71 -19.95 5.52
C TYR A 215 -0.50 -18.43 5.51
N LEU A 216 0.57 -17.96 4.84
CA LEU A 216 0.83 -16.53 4.70
C LEU A 216 -0.29 -15.82 3.93
N ALA A 217 -0.83 -16.42 2.87
CA ALA A 217 -1.94 -15.87 2.12
C ALA A 217 -3.14 -15.59 3.04
N ASP A 218 -3.52 -16.57 3.85
CA ASP A 218 -4.68 -16.47 4.75
C ASP A 218 -4.46 -15.54 5.92
N ILE A 219 -3.33 -15.63 6.65
CA ILE A 219 -3.08 -14.75 7.80
C ILE A 219 -2.97 -13.29 7.37
N PHE A 220 -2.36 -13.00 6.21
CA PHE A 220 -2.35 -11.64 5.66
C PHE A 220 -3.75 -11.21 5.21
N GLY A 221 -4.59 -12.12 4.72
CA GLY A 221 -6.01 -11.87 4.46
C GLY A 221 -6.74 -11.38 5.73
N LYS A 222 -6.61 -12.12 6.82
CA LYS A 222 -7.23 -11.77 8.12
C LYS A 222 -6.70 -10.45 8.70
N LEU A 223 -5.40 -10.18 8.55
CA LEU A 223 -4.81 -8.89 8.94
C LEU A 223 -5.38 -7.73 8.09
N ASN A 224 -5.56 -7.95 6.79
CA ASN A 224 -6.14 -6.96 5.87
C ASN A 224 -7.59 -6.65 6.24
N GLU A 225 -8.40 -7.66 6.55
CA GLU A 225 -9.79 -7.48 7.01
C GLU A 225 -9.87 -6.59 8.25
N LEU A 226 -9.03 -6.85 9.26
CA LEU A 226 -8.97 -6.02 10.45
C LEU A 226 -8.66 -4.57 10.09
N CYS A 227 -7.72 -4.31 9.20
CA CYS A 227 -7.39 -2.93 8.87
C CYS A 227 -8.43 -2.22 8.03
N LEU A 228 -9.11 -2.91 7.12
CA LEU A 228 -10.27 -2.35 6.44
C LEU A 228 -11.37 -2.02 7.47
N ALA A 229 -11.58 -2.91 8.43
CA ALA A 229 -12.51 -2.67 9.53
C ALA A 229 -12.09 -1.49 10.43
N LEU A 230 -10.80 -1.18 10.55
CA LEU A 230 -10.28 -0.01 11.28
C LEU A 230 -10.31 1.30 10.45
N GLN A 231 -10.32 1.21 9.11
CA GLN A 231 -10.39 2.34 8.18
C GLN A 231 -11.83 2.82 7.89
N GLY A 232 -12.84 2.13 8.40
CA GLY A 232 -14.24 2.47 8.15
C GLY A 232 -14.59 3.90 8.58
N LYS A 233 -15.44 4.58 7.79
CA LYS A 233 -15.81 6.00 7.97
C LYS A 233 -16.42 6.35 9.33
N GLN A 234 -16.92 5.36 10.08
CA GLN A 234 -17.62 5.55 11.35
C GLN A 234 -16.92 4.85 12.53
N VAL A 235 -15.63 4.52 12.39
CA VAL A 235 -14.89 3.80 13.43
C VAL A 235 -14.35 4.80 14.46
N ASN A 236 -14.88 4.74 15.67
CA ASN A 236 -14.34 5.49 16.80
C ASN A 236 -13.28 4.68 17.58
N ILE A 237 -12.64 5.33 18.55
CA ILE A 237 -11.55 4.73 19.33
C ILE A 237 -11.97 3.51 20.16
N LEU A 238 -13.21 3.50 20.67
CA LEU A 238 -13.75 2.38 21.45
C LEU A 238 -13.96 1.16 20.54
N GLN A 239 -14.60 1.37 19.40
CA GLN A 239 -14.80 0.32 18.39
C GLN A 239 -13.47 -0.21 17.84
N ALA A 240 -12.48 0.67 17.64
CA ALA A 240 -11.15 0.27 17.21
C ALA A 240 -10.47 -0.62 18.26
N LYS A 241 -10.59 -0.27 19.55
CA LYS A 241 -10.09 -1.08 20.67
C LYS A 241 -10.78 -2.44 20.70
N ASP A 242 -12.10 -2.49 20.58
CA ASP A 242 -12.87 -3.74 20.62
C ASP A 242 -12.49 -4.66 19.47
N LYS A 243 -12.34 -4.11 18.25
CA LYS A 243 -11.87 -4.86 17.08
C LYS A 243 -10.48 -5.45 17.29
N LEU A 244 -9.55 -4.69 17.88
CA LEU A 244 -8.21 -5.20 18.20
C LEU A 244 -8.24 -6.31 19.25
N VAL A 245 -9.01 -6.14 20.33
CA VAL A 245 -9.14 -7.15 21.39
C VAL A 245 -9.77 -8.43 20.83
N ALA A 246 -10.84 -8.30 20.04
CA ALA A 246 -11.47 -9.44 19.37
C ALA A 246 -10.49 -10.16 18.44
N PHE A 247 -9.68 -9.41 17.67
CA PHE A 247 -8.67 -10.00 16.81
C PHE A 247 -7.57 -10.74 17.60
N SER A 248 -7.10 -10.17 18.71
CA SER A 248 -6.15 -10.86 19.59
C SER A 248 -6.71 -12.17 20.15
N ARG A 249 -7.99 -12.19 20.54
CA ARG A 249 -8.67 -13.43 20.98
C ARG A 249 -8.80 -14.44 19.84
N LYS A 250 -9.10 -13.99 18.62
CA LYS A 250 -9.12 -14.86 17.43
C LYS A 250 -7.74 -15.49 17.17
N ILE A 251 -6.66 -14.73 17.31
CA ILE A 251 -5.29 -15.28 17.19
C ILE A 251 -5.05 -16.39 18.21
N GLN A 252 -5.42 -16.18 19.48
CA GLN A 252 -5.27 -17.19 20.52
C GLN A 252 -6.05 -18.47 20.17
N TYR A 253 -7.29 -18.32 19.71
CA TYR A 253 -8.10 -19.42 19.23
C TYR A 253 -7.45 -20.15 18.04
N TRP A 254 -6.95 -19.43 17.03
CA TRP A 254 -6.28 -20.03 15.87
C TRP A 254 -5.01 -20.79 16.26
N ILE A 255 -4.25 -20.31 17.24
CA ILE A 255 -3.09 -21.04 17.78
C ILE A 255 -3.54 -22.38 18.36
N SER A 256 -4.55 -22.38 19.25
CA SER A 256 -5.08 -23.61 19.84
C SER A 256 -5.69 -24.57 18.82
N ALA A 257 -6.32 -24.06 17.76
CA ALA A 257 -6.85 -24.88 16.67
C ALA A 257 -5.71 -25.59 15.91
N VAL A 258 -4.67 -24.84 15.53
CA VAL A 258 -3.49 -25.39 14.83
C VAL A 258 -2.75 -26.42 15.69
N GLU A 259 -2.62 -26.20 17.00
CA GLU A 259 -2.04 -27.18 17.94
C GLU A 259 -2.81 -28.50 17.99
N GLN A 260 -4.11 -28.47 17.67
CA GLN A 260 -4.98 -29.63 17.57
C GLN A 260 -5.06 -30.21 16.15
N ASN A 261 -4.20 -29.77 15.23
CA ASN A 261 -4.24 -30.09 13.79
C ASN A 261 -5.55 -29.69 13.10
N ASN A 262 -6.31 -28.72 13.64
CA ASN A 262 -7.45 -28.13 12.97
C ASN A 262 -7.01 -26.89 12.18
N PHE A 263 -7.09 -26.99 10.85
CA PHE A 263 -6.74 -25.92 9.91
C PHE A 263 -7.94 -25.22 9.29
N GLU A 264 -9.19 -25.50 9.69
CA GLU A 264 -10.41 -24.90 9.11
C GLU A 264 -10.41 -23.36 9.16
N CYS A 265 -9.70 -22.78 10.13
CA CYS A 265 -9.52 -21.34 10.23
C CYS A 265 -8.69 -20.74 9.08
N PHE A 266 -7.96 -21.57 8.36
CA PHE A 266 -7.07 -21.25 7.24
C PHE A 266 -7.47 -22.13 6.05
N GLN A 267 -8.45 -21.67 5.28
CA GLN A 267 -9.01 -22.37 4.12
C GLN A 267 -7.93 -22.80 3.12
N THR A 268 -7.00 -21.90 2.77
CA THR A 268 -6.02 -22.19 1.73
C THR A 268 -5.05 -23.31 2.14
N PRO A 269 -4.50 -23.33 3.38
CA PRO A 269 -3.83 -24.51 3.91
C PRO A 269 -4.71 -25.75 4.04
N SER A 270 -5.95 -25.62 4.51
CA SER A 270 -6.85 -26.77 4.73
C SER A 270 -7.07 -27.52 3.42
N ASP A 271 -7.50 -26.81 2.38
CA ASP A 271 -7.77 -27.37 1.04
C ASP A 271 -6.51 -27.92 0.35
N PHE A 272 -5.31 -27.52 0.80
CA PHE A 272 -4.04 -27.94 0.21
C PHE A 272 -3.38 -29.13 0.93
N LEU A 273 -3.67 -29.30 2.22
CA LEU A 273 -3.10 -30.37 3.06
C LEU A 273 -3.98 -31.62 3.10
N GLU A 274 -5.26 -31.50 2.69
CA GLU A 274 -6.14 -32.62 2.36
C GLU A 274 -5.72 -33.34 1.07
#